data_AF-A0A2T7Q3V9-F1
#
_entry.id   AF-A0A2T7Q3V9-F1
#
_cell.length_a   1.000
_cell.length_b   1.000
_cell.length_c   1.000
_cell.angle_alpha   90.00
_cell.angle_beta   90.00
_cell.angle_gamma   90.00
#
_symmetry.space_group_name_H-M   'P 1'
#
loop_
_entity.id
_entity.type
_entity.pdbx_description
1 polymer ?
#
loop_
_entity_poly.entity_id
_entity_poly.type
_entity_poly.pdbx_seq_one_letter_code
_entity_poly.pdbx_strand_id
1 'polypeptide(L)'
;MNSESENSSNAFVEVAINKMEKQDKKIQEIETLLQKQIAHNAEIKQLVNAIESLQEQLQQESIAEHKVSALNQQMDKLISKLNTAPIHEVVHHHHIPKIIWVIILLAVILCIVCAGWFYTGQKLDGFIANDTKYRALKLDTAIHPLQKYLDRLDSVYTVNPDLRENVLQKEQEYLDNFYRVQKALRLKEEARRLEKEVGKK
;
A
#
# COMPACT_ATOMS: atom_id res chain seq x y z
N MET A 1 -19.97 -4.71 126.37
CA MET A 1 -19.25 -4.11 125.23
C MET A 1 -18.72 -5.22 124.32
N ASN A 2 -19.59 -5.95 123.62
CA ASN A 2 -19.18 -7.15 122.85
C ASN A 2 -19.56 -7.11 121.36
N SER A 3 -20.08 -5.99 120.85
CA SER A 3 -20.57 -5.87 119.46
C SER A 3 -19.60 -5.16 118.51
N GLU A 4 -18.50 -4.57 119.00
CA GLU A 4 -17.52 -3.87 118.15
C GLU A 4 -16.37 -4.78 117.67
N SER A 5 -16.13 -5.91 118.34
CA SER A 5 -15.04 -6.84 118.01
C SER A 5 -15.37 -7.78 116.83
N GLU A 6 -16.63 -8.22 116.70
CA GLU A 6 -17.06 -9.12 115.61
C GLU A 6 -17.06 -8.42 114.24
N ASN A 7 -17.41 -7.12 114.19
CA ASN A 7 -17.50 -6.37 112.95
C ASN A 7 -16.13 -6.07 112.33
N SER A 8 -15.12 -5.84 113.17
CA SER A 8 -13.73 -5.65 112.73
C SER A 8 -13.16 -6.94 112.12
N SER A 9 -13.40 -8.10 112.76
CA SER A 9 -12.91 -9.39 112.28
C SER A 9 -13.50 -9.76 110.90
N ASN A 10 -14.80 -9.53 110.69
CA ASN A 10 -15.45 -9.77 109.40
C ASN A 10 -14.90 -8.88 108.28
N ALA A 11 -14.61 -7.61 108.57
CA ALA A 11 -14.00 -6.70 107.59
C ALA A 11 -12.59 -7.13 107.17
N PHE A 12 -11.77 -7.65 108.10
CA PHE A 12 -10.45 -8.19 107.77
C PHE A 12 -10.53 -9.45 106.93
N VAL A 13 -11.47 -10.35 107.23
CA VAL A 13 -11.72 -11.56 106.45
C VAL A 13 -12.18 -11.21 105.03
N GLU A 14 -13.06 -10.22 104.88
CA GLU A 14 -13.53 -9.77 103.56
C GLU A 14 -12.42 -9.10 102.73
N VAL A 15 -11.54 -8.31 103.36
CA VAL A 15 -10.36 -7.75 102.69
C VAL A 15 -9.36 -8.83 102.31
N ALA A 16 -9.16 -9.85 103.17
CA ALA A 16 -8.31 -10.99 102.87
C ALA A 16 -8.85 -11.81 101.70
N ILE A 17 -10.16 -12.09 101.67
CA ILE A 17 -10.84 -12.78 100.58
C ILE A 17 -10.71 -11.98 99.28
N ASN A 18 -11.00 -10.68 99.30
CA ASN A 18 -10.86 -9.83 98.12
C ASN A 18 -9.42 -9.78 97.59
N LYS A 19 -8.41 -9.76 98.48
CA LYS A 19 -7.00 -9.80 98.10
C LYS A 19 -6.61 -11.15 97.50
N MET A 20 -7.12 -12.24 98.08
CA MET A 20 -6.89 -13.61 97.62
C MET A 20 -7.55 -13.84 96.24
N GLU A 21 -8.78 -13.37 96.04
CA GLU A 21 -9.46 -13.42 94.75
C GLU A 21 -8.73 -12.59 93.68
N LYS A 22 -8.16 -11.44 94.07
CA LYS A 22 -7.31 -10.64 93.18
C LYS A 22 -6.01 -11.35 92.82
N GLN A 23 -5.43 -12.12 93.73
CA GLN A 23 -4.24 -12.92 93.45
C GLN A 23 -4.58 -14.11 92.55
N ASP A 24 -5.72 -14.77 92.77
CA ASP A 24 -6.17 -15.91 91.96
C ASP A 24 -6.43 -15.49 90.51
N LYS A 25 -7.07 -14.33 90.30
CA LYS A 25 -7.24 -13.73 88.96
C LYS A 25 -5.90 -13.45 88.27
N LYS A 26 -4.92 -12.91 89.00
CA LYS A 26 -3.58 -12.66 88.45
C LYS A 26 -2.84 -13.96 88.09
N ILE A 27 -3.02 -15.02 88.88
CA ILE A 27 -2.42 -16.32 88.60
C ILE A 27 -3.04 -16.91 87.32
N GLN A 28 -4.35 -16.83 87.16
CA GLN A 28 -5.03 -17.24 85.93
C GLN A 28 -4.57 -16.45 84.71
N GLU A 29 -4.40 -15.12 84.82
CA GLU A 29 -3.85 -14.31 83.73
C GLU A 29 -2.42 -14.73 83.36
N ILE A 30 -1.56 -15.03 84.33
CA ILE A 30 -0.19 -15.52 84.07
C ILE A 30 -0.21 -16.89 83.38
N GLU A 31 -1.10 -17.79 83.82
CA GLU A 31 -1.22 -19.13 83.22
C GLU A 31 -1.66 -19.06 81.75
N THR A 32 -2.61 -18.19 81.42
CA THR A 32 -3.04 -17.98 80.04
C THR A 32 -1.94 -17.36 79.16
N LEU A 33 -1.14 -16.43 79.70
CA LEU A 33 0.01 -15.88 78.99
C LEU A 33 1.10 -16.94 78.75
N LEU A 34 1.35 -17.82 79.72
CA LEU A 34 2.28 -18.94 79.58
C LEU A 34 1.83 -19.93 78.50
N GLN A 35 0.55 -20.31 78.49
CA GLN A 35 0.01 -21.18 77.44
C GLN A 35 0.14 -20.55 76.04
N LYS A 36 -0.13 -19.24 75.93
CA LYS A 36 0.02 -18.51 74.67
C LYS A 36 1.48 -18.46 74.20
N GLN A 37 2.44 -18.30 75.11
CA GLN A 37 3.86 -18.29 74.79
C GLN A 37 4.38 -19.67 74.37
N ILE A 38 3.88 -20.74 74.99
CA ILE A 38 4.19 -22.13 74.59
C ILE A 38 3.66 -22.41 73.18
N ALA A 39 2.43 -21.97 72.86
CA ALA A 39 1.85 -22.11 71.53
C ALA A 39 2.68 -21.38 70.46
N HIS A 40 3.07 -20.12 70.71
CA HIS A 40 3.95 -19.38 69.78
C HIS A 40 5.33 -20.03 69.60
N ASN A 41 5.93 -20.61 70.65
CA ASN A 41 7.18 -21.35 70.51
C ASN A 41 7.04 -22.61 69.65
N ALA A 42 5.89 -23.27 69.67
CA ALA A 42 5.62 -24.41 68.80
C ALA A 42 5.50 -23.98 67.32
N GLU A 43 4.83 -22.86 67.05
CA GLU A 43 4.73 -22.27 65.70
C GLU A 43 6.12 -21.85 65.17
N ILE A 44 6.95 -21.22 66.00
CA ILE A 44 8.31 -20.84 65.63
C ILE A 44 9.15 -22.08 65.29
N LYS A 45 9.02 -23.16 66.05
CA LYS A 45 9.74 -24.41 65.79
C LYS A 45 9.30 -25.06 64.47
N GLN A 46 8.01 -24.98 64.14
CA GLN A 46 7.51 -25.43 62.83
C GLN A 46 8.04 -24.57 61.68
N LEU A 47 8.13 -23.25 61.87
CA LEU A 47 8.67 -22.34 60.86
C LEU A 47 10.17 -22.61 60.59
N VAL A 48 10.95 -22.87 61.65
CA VAL A 48 12.37 -23.22 61.53
C VAL A 48 12.55 -24.52 60.74
N ASN A 49 11.77 -25.56 61.04
CA ASN A 49 11.83 -26.82 60.30
C ASN A 49 11.43 -26.65 58.82
N ALA A 50 10.45 -25.80 58.51
CA ALA A 50 10.06 -25.51 57.14
C ALA A 50 11.18 -24.80 56.35
N ILE A 51 11.88 -23.86 57.00
CA ILE A 51 13.01 -23.13 56.42
C ILE A 51 14.19 -24.07 56.17
N GLU A 52 14.52 -24.96 57.11
CA GLU A 52 15.56 -25.97 56.93
C GLU A 52 15.23 -26.92 55.77
N SER A 53 13.97 -27.36 55.63
CA SER A 53 13.55 -28.22 54.51
C SER A 53 13.64 -27.51 53.16
N LEU A 54 13.35 -26.21 53.10
CA LEU A 54 13.51 -25.41 51.88
C LEU A 54 14.97 -25.21 51.52
N GLN A 55 15.83 -25.02 52.52
CA GLN A 55 17.27 -24.89 52.31
C GLN A 55 17.89 -26.18 51.79
N GLU A 56 17.47 -27.35 52.32
CA GLU A 56 17.89 -28.65 51.78
C GLU A 56 17.39 -28.85 50.34
N GLN A 57 16.14 -28.52 50.05
CA GLN A 57 15.58 -28.63 48.69
C GLN A 57 16.30 -27.72 47.67
N LEU A 58 16.65 -26.50 48.07
CA LEU A 58 17.42 -25.56 47.23
C LEU A 58 18.88 -26.01 47.03
N GLN A 59 19.48 -26.68 48.02
CA GLN A 59 20.82 -27.27 47.86
C GLN A 59 20.80 -28.54 47.00
N GLN A 60 19.69 -29.30 47.03
CA GLN A 60 19.50 -30.47 46.16
C GLN A 60 19.19 -30.08 44.71
N GLU A 61 18.40 -29.03 44.49
CA GLU A 61 18.19 -28.38 43.20
C GLU A 61 19.25 -27.31 42.93
N SER A 62 20.54 -27.68 43.00
CA SER A 62 21.53 -26.94 42.22
C SER A 62 21.04 -26.97 40.76
N ILE A 63 20.65 -25.82 40.23
CA ILE A 63 20.36 -25.66 38.81
C ILE A 63 21.62 -26.13 38.11
N ALA A 64 21.62 -27.37 37.63
CA ALA A 64 22.82 -28.01 37.16
C ALA A 64 23.40 -27.10 36.07
N GLU A 65 24.53 -26.43 36.34
CA GLU A 65 25.22 -25.55 35.40
C GLU A 65 25.41 -26.23 34.04
N HIS A 66 25.54 -27.56 34.07
CA HIS A 66 25.57 -28.41 32.89
C HIS A 66 24.33 -28.29 31.98
N LYS A 67 23.11 -28.15 32.52
CA LYS A 67 21.88 -27.98 31.72
C LYS A 67 21.81 -26.60 31.06
N VAL A 68 22.26 -25.56 31.75
CA VAL A 68 22.33 -24.19 31.21
C VAL A 68 23.44 -24.09 30.15
N SER A 69 24.59 -24.70 30.41
CA SER A 69 25.70 -24.79 29.46
C SER A 69 25.32 -25.59 28.20
N ALA A 70 24.61 -26.72 28.36
CA ALA A 70 24.10 -27.51 27.25
C ALA A 70 23.08 -26.72 26.39
N LEU A 71 22.23 -25.90 27.01
CA LEU A 71 21.29 -25.04 26.29
C LEU A 71 22.03 -23.97 25.47
N ASN A 72 23.04 -23.32 26.05
CA ASN A 72 23.87 -22.35 25.33
C ASN A 72 24.56 -22.98 24.11
N GLN A 73 25.14 -24.18 24.26
CA GLN A 73 25.76 -24.88 23.14
C GLN A 73 24.77 -25.23 22.02
N GLN A 74 23.51 -25.53 22.36
CA GLN A 74 22.47 -25.76 21.36
C GLN A 74 22.05 -24.46 20.66
N MET A 75 22.00 -23.34 21.38
CA MET A 75 21.73 -22.01 20.81
C MET A 75 22.84 -21.57 19.86
N ASP A 76 24.11 -21.75 20.20
CA ASP A 76 25.24 -21.43 19.31
C ASP A 76 25.25 -22.30 18.05
N LYS A 77 24.86 -23.57 18.16
CA LYS A 77 24.66 -24.46 17.01
C LYS A 77 23.51 -24.03 16.12
N LEU A 78 22.44 -23.45 16.66
CA LEU A 78 21.32 -22.93 15.88
C LEU A 78 21.70 -21.62 15.16
N ILE A 79 22.38 -20.72 15.86
CA ILE A 79 22.87 -19.45 15.29
C ILE A 79 23.86 -19.71 14.17
N SER A 80 24.81 -20.62 14.36
CA SER A 80 25.77 -20.99 13.30
C SER A 80 25.07 -21.58 12.08
N LYS A 81 24.09 -22.48 12.28
CA LYS A 81 23.28 -23.03 11.17
C LYS A 81 22.49 -21.97 10.43
N LEU A 82 21.91 -20.99 11.14
CA LEU A 82 21.21 -19.85 10.52
C LEU A 82 22.15 -18.99 9.68
N ASN A 83 23.35 -18.70 10.18
CA ASN A 83 24.34 -17.88 9.48
C ASN A 83 24.98 -18.59 8.28
N THR A 84 25.03 -19.93 8.30
CA THR A 84 25.50 -20.75 7.16
C THR A 84 24.39 -21.19 6.22
N ALA A 85 23.12 -20.89 6.50
CA ALA A 85 22.04 -21.23 5.60
C ALA A 85 22.19 -20.42 4.30
N PRO A 86 22.37 -21.07 3.13
CA PRO A 86 22.48 -20.34 1.89
C PRO A 86 21.17 -19.61 1.66
N ILE A 87 21.24 -18.28 1.52
CA ILE A 87 20.13 -17.45 1.05
C ILE A 87 19.79 -17.97 -0.35
N HIS A 88 18.82 -18.87 -0.44
CA HIS A 88 18.23 -19.26 -1.72
C HIS A 88 17.43 -18.06 -2.21
N GLU A 89 18.10 -17.14 -2.89
CA GLU A 89 17.41 -16.22 -3.80
C GLU A 89 16.77 -17.08 -4.88
N VAL A 90 15.45 -17.26 -4.77
CA VAL A 90 14.64 -17.85 -5.82
C VAL A 90 14.56 -16.81 -6.94
N VAL A 91 15.56 -16.82 -7.82
CA VAL A 91 15.55 -15.99 -9.03
C VAL A 91 14.55 -16.60 -10.00
N HIS A 92 13.31 -16.11 -9.96
CA HIS A 92 12.29 -16.42 -10.96
C HIS A 92 12.72 -15.84 -12.31
N HIS A 93 13.40 -16.64 -13.11
CA HIS A 93 13.66 -16.33 -14.52
C HIS A 93 12.32 -16.41 -15.27
N HIS A 94 11.67 -15.27 -15.49
CA HIS A 94 10.54 -15.18 -16.39
C HIS A 94 11.01 -15.39 -17.83
N HIS A 95 11.09 -16.65 -18.25
CA HIS A 95 11.21 -16.99 -19.66
C HIS A 95 9.90 -16.57 -20.33
N ILE A 96 9.92 -15.45 -21.05
CA ILE A 96 8.85 -15.07 -21.96
C ILE A 96 8.78 -16.17 -23.02
N PRO A 97 7.71 -16.99 -23.06
CA PRO A 97 7.63 -18.09 -24.01
C PRO A 97 7.70 -17.54 -25.43
N LYS A 98 8.45 -18.22 -26.30
CA LYS A 98 8.63 -17.85 -27.72
C LYS A 98 7.30 -17.63 -28.46
N ILE A 99 6.21 -18.21 -27.94
CA ILE A 99 4.85 -18.05 -28.45
C ILE A 99 4.35 -16.60 -28.36
N ILE A 100 4.77 -15.83 -27.34
CA ILE A 100 4.38 -14.41 -27.20
C ILE A 100 4.98 -13.60 -28.35
N TRP A 101 6.20 -13.89 -28.77
CA TRP A 101 6.80 -13.24 -29.93
C TRP A 101 6.06 -13.55 -31.23
N VAL A 102 5.60 -14.80 -31.40
CA VAL A 102 4.78 -15.19 -32.56
C VAL A 102 3.43 -14.45 -32.53
N ILE A 103 2.80 -14.32 -31.36
CA ILE A 103 1.54 -13.60 -31.20
C ILE A 103 1.72 -12.10 -31.50
N ILE A 104 2.80 -11.47 -31.00
CA ILE A 104 3.11 -10.07 -31.28
C ILE A 104 3.29 -9.87 -32.79
N LEU A 105 4.08 -10.73 -33.45
CA LEU A 105 4.30 -10.64 -34.89
C LEU A 105 2.98 -10.78 -35.67
N LEU A 106 2.15 -11.76 -35.30
CA LEU A 106 0.86 -11.97 -35.94
C LEU A 106 -0.09 -10.79 -35.74
N ALA A 107 -0.11 -10.21 -34.53
CA ALA A 107 -0.90 -9.01 -34.24
C ALA A 107 -0.45 -7.81 -35.08
N VAL A 108 0.86 -7.61 -35.24
CA VAL A 108 1.40 -6.54 -36.09
C VAL A 108 0.99 -6.73 -37.54
N ILE A 109 1.12 -7.94 -38.08
CA ILE A 109 0.70 -8.25 -39.46
C ILE A 109 -0.80 -7.98 -39.63
N LEU A 110 -1.62 -8.42 -38.68
CA LEU A 110 -3.07 -8.20 -38.72
C LEU A 110 -3.39 -6.70 -38.70
N CYS A 111 -2.73 -5.91 -37.86
CA CYS A 111 -2.90 -4.46 -37.83
C CYS A 111 -2.54 -3.80 -39.16
N ILE A 112 -1.45 -4.24 -39.82
CA ILE A 112 -1.06 -3.72 -41.14
C ILE A 112 -2.11 -4.07 -42.19
N VAL A 113 -2.63 -5.30 -42.19
CA VAL A 113 -3.69 -5.72 -43.12
C VAL A 113 -4.96 -4.93 -42.90
N CYS A 114 -5.40 -4.76 -41.65
CA CYS A 114 -6.58 -3.97 -41.30
C CYS A 114 -6.41 -2.50 -41.69
N ALA A 115 -5.25 -1.90 -41.41
CA ALA A 115 -4.96 -0.52 -41.78
C ALA A 115 -4.91 -0.34 -43.31
N GLY A 116 -4.27 -1.28 -44.01
CA GLY A 116 -4.22 -1.31 -45.47
C GLY A 116 -5.61 -1.44 -46.08
N TRP A 117 -6.44 -2.34 -45.56
CA TRP A 117 -7.82 -2.52 -46.00
C TRP A 117 -8.65 -1.26 -45.79
N PHE A 118 -8.58 -0.66 -44.60
CA PHE A 118 -9.31 0.55 -44.26
C PHE A 118 -8.90 1.73 -45.15
N TYR A 119 -7.59 1.96 -45.32
CA TYR A 119 -7.10 3.04 -46.17
C TYR A 119 -7.47 2.84 -47.64
N THR A 120 -7.34 1.59 -48.14
CA THR A 120 -7.72 1.25 -49.51
C THR A 120 -9.22 1.42 -49.73
N GLY A 121 -10.05 1.01 -48.76
CA GLY A 121 -11.50 1.23 -48.79
C GLY A 121 -11.86 2.70 -48.91
N GLN A 122 -11.30 3.56 -48.06
CA GLN A 122 -11.54 5.01 -48.15
C GLN A 122 -11.09 5.62 -49.48
N LYS A 123 -9.94 5.19 -50.00
CA LYS A 123 -9.45 5.65 -51.31
C LYS A 123 -10.38 5.20 -52.44
N LEU A 124 -10.90 3.98 -52.36
CA LEU A 124 -11.84 3.43 -53.34
C LEU A 124 -13.17 4.17 -53.31
N ASP A 125 -13.74 4.41 -52.11
CA ASP A 125 -14.98 5.18 -51.97
C ASP A 125 -14.80 6.61 -52.50
N GLY A 126 -13.67 7.24 -52.21
CA GLY A 126 -13.32 8.55 -52.77
C GLY A 126 -13.21 8.54 -54.29
N PHE A 127 -12.64 7.49 -54.87
CA PHE A 127 -12.57 7.30 -56.32
C PHE A 127 -13.98 7.13 -56.93
N ILE A 128 -14.81 6.26 -56.36
CA ILE A 128 -16.20 6.04 -56.81
C ILE A 128 -17.01 7.33 -56.74
N ALA A 129 -16.87 8.10 -55.65
CA ALA A 129 -17.56 9.37 -55.50
C ALA A 129 -17.11 10.39 -56.56
N ASN A 130 -15.82 10.47 -56.86
CA ASN A 130 -15.30 11.38 -57.88
C ASN A 130 -15.69 10.97 -59.30
N ASP A 131 -15.64 9.67 -59.63
CA ASP A 131 -16.11 9.13 -60.90
C ASP A 131 -17.61 9.41 -61.09
N THR A 132 -18.42 9.21 -60.04
CA THR A 132 -19.87 9.50 -60.08
C THR A 132 -20.13 10.98 -60.32
N LYS A 133 -19.42 11.88 -59.64
CA LYS A 133 -19.52 13.34 -59.85
C LYS A 133 -19.12 13.74 -61.27
N TYR A 134 -18.02 13.18 -61.77
CA TYR A 134 -17.56 13.43 -63.14
C TYR A 134 -18.60 13.02 -64.17
N ARG A 135 -19.18 11.80 -64.03
CA ARG A 135 -20.25 11.32 -64.91
C ARG A 135 -21.51 12.18 -64.81
N ALA A 136 -21.88 12.62 -63.62
CA ALA A 136 -23.01 13.53 -63.43
C ALA A 136 -22.79 14.85 -64.18
N LEU A 137 -21.59 15.45 -64.09
CA LEU A 137 -21.24 16.67 -64.83
C LEU A 137 -21.24 16.47 -66.36
N LYS A 138 -20.87 15.28 -66.83
CA LYS A 138 -20.91 14.94 -68.27
C LYS A 138 -22.36 14.78 -68.76
N LEU A 139 -23.24 14.21 -67.94
CA LEU A 139 -24.65 14.00 -68.25
C LEU A 139 -25.49 15.26 -68.12
N ASP A 140 -25.01 16.28 -67.40
CA ASP A 140 -25.70 17.56 -67.28
C ASP A 140 -25.68 18.33 -68.61
N THR A 141 -26.79 18.25 -69.35
CA THR A 141 -27.00 18.95 -70.63
C THR A 141 -27.22 20.45 -70.48
N ALA A 142 -27.32 20.98 -69.27
CA ALA A 142 -27.51 22.43 -69.07
C ALA A 142 -26.30 23.26 -69.53
N ILE A 143 -25.09 22.68 -69.58
CA ILE A 143 -23.84 23.40 -69.84
C ILE A 143 -23.00 22.73 -70.94
N HIS A 144 -23.41 22.89 -72.20
CA HIS A 144 -22.65 22.43 -73.37
C HIS A 144 -21.16 22.87 -73.46
N PRO A 145 -20.75 24.11 -73.12
CA PRO A 145 -19.33 24.47 -73.20
C PRO A 145 -18.48 23.69 -72.19
N LEU A 146 -19.05 23.30 -71.04
CA LEU A 146 -18.38 22.49 -70.04
C LEU A 146 -18.18 21.05 -70.55
N GLN A 147 -19.20 20.45 -71.17
CA GLN A 147 -19.09 19.12 -71.78
C GLN A 147 -17.97 19.06 -72.82
N LYS A 148 -17.93 20.04 -73.75
CA LYS A 148 -16.88 20.12 -74.78
C LYS A 148 -15.47 20.29 -74.18
N TYR A 149 -15.37 21.01 -73.06
CA TYR A 149 -14.12 21.17 -72.34
C TYR A 149 -13.68 19.85 -71.67
N LEU A 150 -14.61 19.12 -71.04
CA LEU A 150 -14.35 17.81 -70.42
C LEU A 150 -13.89 16.78 -71.47
N ASP A 151 -14.57 16.71 -72.61
CA ASP A 151 -14.18 15.80 -73.70
C ASP A 151 -12.80 16.13 -74.28
N ARG A 152 -12.45 17.42 -74.34
CA ARG A 152 -11.10 17.86 -74.71
C ARG A 152 -10.08 17.44 -73.66
N LEU A 153 -10.41 17.56 -72.38
CA LEU A 153 -9.52 17.18 -71.27
C LEU A 153 -9.25 15.66 -71.29
N ASP A 154 -10.28 14.85 -71.51
CA ASP A 154 -10.18 13.39 -71.69
C ASP A 154 -9.22 13.06 -72.85
N SER A 155 -9.33 13.80 -73.96
CA SER A 155 -8.44 13.63 -75.12
C SER A 155 -6.99 14.06 -74.85
N VAL A 156 -6.78 15.06 -73.98
CA VAL A 156 -5.42 15.49 -73.60
C VAL A 156 -4.78 14.48 -72.64
N TYR A 157 -5.57 13.88 -71.75
CA TYR A 157 -5.06 12.86 -70.83
C TYR A 157 -4.56 11.61 -71.56
N THR A 158 -5.22 11.18 -72.63
CA THR A 158 -4.77 10.04 -73.45
C THR A 158 -3.49 10.32 -74.22
N VAL A 159 -3.20 11.58 -74.53
CA VAL A 159 -2.04 12.00 -75.32
C VAL A 159 -0.86 12.40 -74.43
N ASN A 160 -1.11 12.87 -73.20
CA ASN A 160 -0.07 13.36 -72.31
C ASN A 160 -0.04 12.60 -70.98
N PRO A 161 0.92 11.67 -70.78
CA PRO A 161 1.04 10.88 -69.56
C PRO A 161 1.40 11.73 -68.32
N ASP A 162 2.03 12.90 -68.53
CA ASP A 162 2.50 13.78 -67.46
C ASP A 162 1.45 14.81 -67.01
N LEU A 163 0.23 14.74 -67.55
CA LEU A 163 -0.83 15.71 -67.24
C LEU A 163 -1.12 15.77 -65.74
N ARG A 164 -1.12 14.60 -65.06
CA ARG A 164 -1.40 14.51 -63.62
C ARG A 164 -0.38 15.28 -62.80
N GLU A 165 0.90 15.12 -63.08
CA GLU A 165 1.97 15.75 -62.31
C GLU A 165 1.96 17.27 -62.51
N ASN A 166 1.73 17.72 -63.74
CA ASN A 166 1.56 19.14 -64.06
C ASN A 166 0.36 19.78 -63.33
N VAL A 167 -0.77 19.05 -63.22
CA VAL A 167 -1.94 19.52 -62.47
C VAL A 167 -1.62 19.62 -60.98
N LEU A 168 -1.02 18.59 -60.40
CA LEU A 168 -0.65 18.59 -58.98
C LEU A 168 0.33 19.73 -58.63
N GLN A 169 1.30 19.99 -59.50
CA GLN A 169 2.23 21.11 -59.30
C GLN A 169 1.49 22.45 -59.31
N LYS A 170 0.59 22.67 -60.27
CA LYS A 170 -0.20 23.91 -60.33
C LYS A 170 -1.15 24.07 -59.14
N GLU A 171 -1.77 22.98 -58.70
CA GLU A 171 -2.61 23.00 -57.49
C GLU A 171 -1.80 23.43 -56.27
N GLN A 172 -0.59 22.90 -56.10
CA GLN A 172 0.31 23.29 -55.02
C GLN A 172 0.71 24.76 -55.13
N GLU A 173 1.07 25.24 -56.31
CA GLU A 173 1.40 26.65 -56.56
C GLU A 173 0.23 27.58 -56.21
N TYR A 174 -1.01 27.18 -56.54
CA TYR A 174 -2.19 27.97 -56.18
C TYR A 174 -2.46 27.97 -54.68
N LEU A 175 -2.28 26.84 -54.00
CA LEU A 175 -2.40 26.78 -52.55
C LEU A 175 -1.36 27.68 -51.87
N ASP A 176 -0.10 27.61 -52.28
CA ASP A 176 0.97 28.42 -51.71
C ASP A 176 0.72 29.91 -51.95
N ASN A 177 0.26 30.28 -53.14
CA ASN A 177 -0.14 31.65 -53.44
C ASN A 177 -1.34 32.11 -52.58
N PHE A 178 -2.33 31.25 -52.39
CA PHE A 178 -3.47 31.54 -51.52
C PHE A 178 -3.03 31.79 -50.08
N TYR A 179 -2.16 30.94 -49.52
CA TYR A 179 -1.60 31.14 -48.18
C TYR A 179 -0.79 32.42 -48.06
N ARG A 180 0.02 32.76 -49.08
CA ARG A 180 0.77 34.02 -49.12
C ARG A 180 -0.15 35.24 -49.10
N VAL A 181 -1.21 35.22 -49.90
CA VAL A 181 -2.21 36.30 -49.93
C VAL A 181 -2.93 36.40 -48.60
N GLN A 182 -3.37 35.28 -48.02
CA GLN A 182 -4.04 35.28 -46.72
C GLN A 182 -3.14 35.81 -45.60
N LYS A 183 -1.86 35.45 -45.60
CA LYS A 183 -0.86 35.98 -44.65
C LYS A 183 -0.65 37.47 -44.85
N ALA A 184 -0.52 37.94 -46.09
CA ALA A 184 -0.39 39.36 -46.39
C ALA A 184 -1.62 40.17 -45.94
N LEU A 185 -2.82 39.63 -46.08
CA LEU A 185 -4.06 40.25 -45.60
C LEU A 185 -4.08 40.36 -44.08
N ARG A 186 -3.68 39.30 -43.35
CA ARG A 186 -3.58 39.34 -41.87
C ARG A 186 -2.58 40.39 -41.39
N LEU A 187 -1.38 40.41 -41.97
CA LEU A 187 -0.34 41.38 -41.63
C LEU A 187 -0.77 42.83 -41.93
N LYS A 188 -1.48 43.05 -43.05
CA LYS A 188 -2.06 44.36 -43.38
C LYS A 188 -3.12 44.79 -42.37
N GLU A 189 -3.89 43.85 -41.84
CA GLU A 189 -4.87 44.13 -40.80
C GLU A 189 -4.24 44.46 -39.45
N GLU A 190 -3.21 43.72 -39.05
CA GLU A 190 -2.41 43.99 -37.85
C GLU A 190 -1.71 45.35 -37.92
N ALA A 191 -1.06 45.68 -39.04
CA ALA A 191 -0.43 46.97 -39.25
C ALA A 191 -1.43 48.12 -39.10
N ARG A 192 -2.64 47.99 -39.69
CA ARG A 192 -3.71 48.98 -39.55
C ARG A 192 -4.19 49.12 -38.10
N ARG A 193 -4.18 48.04 -37.31
CA ARG A 193 -4.55 48.09 -35.88
C ARG A 193 -3.48 48.85 -35.09
N LEU A 194 -2.20 48.55 -35.33
CA LEU A 194 -1.07 49.25 -34.70
C LEU A 194 -1.04 50.75 -35.05
N GLU A 195 -1.30 51.12 -36.31
CA GLU A 195 -1.42 52.54 -36.71
C GLU A 195 -2.52 53.27 -35.95
N LYS A 196 -3.67 52.61 -35.74
CA LYS A 196 -4.79 53.18 -34.95
C LYS A 196 -4.46 53.29 -33.46
N GLU A 197 -3.59 52.45 -32.92
CA GLU A 197 -3.15 52.51 -31.52
C GLU A 197 -2.10 53.62 -31.32
N VAL A 198 -1.19 53.79 -32.29
CA VAL A 198 -0.16 54.83 -32.26
C VAL A 198 -0.75 56.22 -32.49
N GLY A 199 -1.73 56.36 -33.40
CA GLY A 199 -2.41 57.64 -33.69
C GLY A 199 -3.42 58.11 -32.63
N LYS A 200 -3.57 57.39 -31.52
CA LYS A 200 -4.43 57.74 -30.38
C LYS A 200 -3.66 58.27 -29.16
N LYS A 201 -2.32 58.40 -29.25
CA LYS A 201 -1.49 59.15 -28.30
C LYS A 201 -1.25 60.56 -28.80
#